data_AF-A0A3A6P3P0-F1
#
_entry.id   AF-A0A3A6P3P0-F1
#
_cell.length_a   1.000
_cell.length_b   1.000
_cell.length_c   1.000
_cell.angle_alpha   90.00
_cell.angle_beta   90.00
_cell.angle_gamma   90.00
#
_symmetry.space_group_name_H-M   'P 1'
#
loop_
_entity.id
_entity.type
_entity.pdbx_description
1 polymer ?
#
loop_
_entity_poly.entity_id
_entity_poly.type
_entity_poly.pdbx_seq_one_letter_code
_entity_poly.pdbx_strand_id
1 'polypeptide(L)' 'MSEASKTAPLSPAPPNEAAGETRRKAKFEVFGEEMIEKEVKQSGNSGRVYLPPEWVGKNVKIIRID' A
#
# COMPACT_ATOMS: atom_id res chain seq x y z
N MET A 1 57.59 23.58 -15.24
CA MET A 1 56.17 23.59 -15.67
C MET A 1 55.63 22.21 -15.37
N SER A 2 55.20 21.99 -14.14
CA SER A 2 53.81 22.13 -13.66
C SER A 2 53.10 20.79 -13.73
N GLU A 3 52.96 20.25 -12.53
CA GLU A 3 52.38 18.99 -12.13
C GLU A 3 50.94 18.76 -12.59
N ALA A 4 50.62 17.46 -12.64
CA ALA A 4 49.35 16.85 -12.25
C ALA A 4 48.09 17.30 -13.01
N SER A 5 47.70 16.43 -13.94
CA SER A 5 46.32 16.25 -14.39
C SER A 5 45.37 16.24 -13.20
N LYS A 6 44.57 17.30 -13.09
CA LYS A 6 43.56 17.52 -12.07
C LYS A 6 42.45 16.47 -12.22
N THR A 7 42.51 15.45 -11.38
CA THR A 7 41.44 14.48 -11.14
C THR A 7 40.15 15.21 -10.77
N ALA A 8 39.10 15.01 -11.54
CA ALA A 8 37.74 15.30 -11.13
C ALA A 8 37.20 14.11 -10.33
N PRO A 9 36.60 14.34 -9.15
CA PRO A 9 35.52 13.49 -8.70
C PRO A 9 34.22 14.27 -8.86
N LEU A 10 33.43 13.89 -9.86
CA LEU A 10 32.00 14.10 -9.82
C LEU A 10 31.51 13.31 -8.59
N SER A 11 31.24 13.99 -7.49
CA SER A 11 30.51 13.39 -6.37
C SER A 11 29.21 12.80 -6.92
N PRO A 12 28.92 11.51 -6.70
CA PRO A 12 27.58 11.01 -6.97
C PRO A 12 26.62 11.78 -6.07
N ALA A 13 25.60 12.38 -6.68
CA ALA A 13 24.46 12.94 -5.98
C ALA A 13 23.95 11.91 -4.94
N PRO A 14 23.45 12.36 -3.77
CA PRO A 14 22.94 11.44 -2.77
C PRO A 14 21.91 10.50 -3.40
N PRO A 15 21.95 9.20 -3.07
CA PRO A 15 20.95 8.26 -3.55
C PRO A 15 19.60 8.80 -3.09
N ASN A 16 18.76 9.11 -4.08
CA ASN A 16 17.34 9.41 -3.98
C ASN A 16 16.77 8.79 -2.71
N GLU A 17 16.70 9.60 -1.63
CA GLU A 17 16.04 9.22 -0.40
C GLU A 17 14.67 8.76 -0.83
N ALA A 18 14.44 7.46 -0.65
CA ALA A 18 13.19 6.81 -0.95
C ALA A 18 12.10 7.69 -0.39
N ALA A 19 11.40 8.40 -1.28
CA ALA A 19 10.16 9.06 -0.98
C ALA A 19 9.23 7.94 -0.53
N GLY A 20 9.28 7.64 0.76
CA GLY A 20 8.31 6.81 1.41
C GLY A 20 7.01 7.53 1.16
N GLU A 21 6.26 7.01 0.19
CA GLU A 21 4.93 7.48 -0.11
C GLU A 21 4.22 7.51 1.23
N THR A 22 4.06 8.71 1.77
CA THR A 22 3.14 8.93 2.87
C THR A 22 1.81 8.65 2.20
N ARG A 23 1.39 7.37 2.21
CA ARG A 23 0.10 6.93 1.66
C ARG A 23 -0.88 7.93 2.22
N ARG A 24 -1.38 8.82 1.35
CA ARG A 24 -2.23 9.92 1.78
C ARG A 24 -3.38 9.25 2.51
N LYS A 25 -3.50 9.53 3.81
CA LYS A 25 -4.55 8.93 4.64
C LYS A 25 -5.89 9.31 4.00
N ALA A 26 -6.54 8.33 3.39
CA ALA A 26 -7.85 8.53 2.78
C ALA A 26 -8.92 8.30 3.85
N LYS A 27 -9.80 9.28 4.03
CA LYS A 27 -10.99 9.11 4.85
C LYS A 27 -12.10 8.57 3.95
N PHE A 28 -12.63 7.40 4.31
CA PHE A 28 -13.80 6.83 3.66
C PHE A 28 -14.99 6.98 4.62
N GLU A 29 -16.10 7.53 4.12
CA GLU A 29 -17.38 7.56 4.83
C GLU A 29 -18.32 6.59 4.11
N VAL A 30 -18.86 5.63 4.85
CA VAL A 30 -19.77 4.61 4.33
C VAL A 30 -20.99 4.52 5.24
N PHE A 31 -22.16 4.48 4.60
CA PHE A 31 -23.41 4.13 5.25
C PHE A 31 -23.70 2.65 4.98
N GLY A 32 -24.06 1.91 6.02
CA GLY A 32 -24.38 0.50 5.94
C GLY A 32 -25.19 0.07 7.16
N GLU A 33 -25.85 -1.08 7.05
CA GLU A 33 -26.64 -1.66 8.15
C GLU A 33 -25.73 -2.35 9.18
N GLU A 34 -24.66 -3.00 8.74
CA GLU A 34 -23.76 -3.78 9.58
C GLU A 34 -22.31 -3.71 9.07
N MET A 35 -21.33 -3.73 9.99
CA MET A 35 -19.89 -3.74 9.70
C MET A 35 -19.22 -4.93 10.37
N ILE A 36 -18.47 -5.71 9.60
CA ILE A 36 -17.69 -6.86 10.10
C ILE A 36 -16.24 -6.73 9.62
N GLU A 37 -15.30 -6.85 10.55
CA GLU A 37 -13.87 -6.98 10.25
C GLU A 37 -13.46 -8.45 10.21
N LYS A 38 -12.77 -8.84 9.13
CA LYS A 38 -12.27 -10.21 8.91
C LYS A 38 -10.90 -10.13 8.27
N GLU A 39 -10.00 -10.99 8.72
CA GLU A 39 -8.73 -11.21 8.03
C GLU A 39 -8.95 -11.97 6.72
N VAL A 40 -8.27 -11.53 5.67
CA VAL A 40 -8.28 -12.20 4.37
C VAL A 40 -7.44 -13.47 4.46
N LYS A 41 -8.06 -14.63 4.25
CA LYS A 41 -7.33 -15.91 4.22
C LYS A 41 -6.84 -16.22 2.82
N GLN A 42 -5.66 -16.81 2.72
CA GLN A 42 -5.14 -17.29 1.43
C GLN A 42 -6.00 -18.45 0.89
N SER A 43 -6.27 -18.40 -0.40
CA SER A 43 -6.84 -19.54 -1.12
C SER A 43 -6.31 -19.58 -2.54
N GLY A 44 -5.28 -20.40 -2.76
CA GLY A 44 -4.57 -20.44 -4.05
C GLY A 44 -3.93 -19.09 -4.33
N ASN A 45 -4.31 -18.49 -5.47
CA ASN A 45 -3.72 -17.27 -6.00
C ASN A 45 -4.47 -16.00 -5.54
N SER A 46 -5.50 -16.16 -4.69
CA SER A 46 -6.37 -15.07 -4.25
C SER A 46 -6.65 -15.12 -2.74
N GLY A 47 -7.12 -14.00 -2.21
CA GLY A 47 -7.65 -13.90 -0.86
C GLY A 47 -9.15 -14.23 -0.82
N ARG A 48 -9.61 -14.92 0.22
CA ARG A 48 -11.02 -15.16 0.50
C ARG A 48 -11.40 -14.59 1.86
N VAL A 49 -12.57 -13.95 1.92
CA VAL A 49 -13.22 -13.52 3.16
C VAL A 49 -14.53 -14.29 3.26
N TYR A 50 -14.73 -14.99 4.38
CA TYR A 50 -15.97 -15.69 4.65
C TYR A 50 -16.92 -14.76 5.41
N LEU A 51 -18.04 -14.44 4.77
CA LEU A 51 -19.12 -13.63 5.32
C LEU A 51 -20.21 -14.53 5.89
N PRO A 52 -21.05 -14.03 6.80
CA PRO A 52 -22.17 -14.80 7.31
C PRO A 52 -23.14 -15.26 6.20
N PRO A 53 -23.73 -16.46 6.30
CA PRO A 53 -24.61 -17.01 5.26
C PRO A 53 -25.86 -16.16 5.00
N GLU A 54 -26.34 -15.41 5.99
CA GLU A 54 -27.44 -14.46 5.85
C GLU A 54 -27.15 -13.29 4.88
N TRP A 55 -25.88 -13.05 4.55
CA TRP A 55 -25.48 -12.04 3.57
C TRP A 55 -25.47 -12.58 2.12
N VAL A 56 -25.79 -13.85 1.90
CA VAL A 56 -25.94 -14.41 0.54
C VAL A 56 -27.03 -13.63 -0.21
N GLY A 57 -26.66 -13.05 -1.35
CA GLY A 57 -27.54 -12.20 -2.17
C GLY A 57 -27.61 -10.73 -1.75
N LYS A 58 -26.86 -10.31 -0.71
CA LYS A 58 -26.74 -8.90 -0.31
C LYS A 58 -25.58 -8.21 -1.04
N ASN A 59 -25.66 -6.89 -1.17
CA ASN A 59 -24.56 -6.09 -1.73
C ASN A 59 -23.58 -5.69 -0.62
N VAL A 60 -22.31 -6.04 -0.78
CA VAL A 60 -21.25 -5.79 0.21
C VAL A 60 -20.17 -4.90 -0.39
N LYS A 61 -19.63 -3.97 0.39
CA LYS A 61 -18.44 -3.18 0.05
C LYS A 61 -17.29 -3.62 0.95
N ILE A 62 -16.12 -3.86 0.38
CA ILE A 62 -14.91 -4.23 1.12
C ILE A 62 -13.94 -3.06 1.03
N ILE A 63 -13.42 -2.63 2.19
CA ILE A 63 -12.39 -1.59 2.29
C ILE A 63 -11.18 -2.24 2.93
N ARG A 64 -10.03 -2.20 2.24
CA ARG A 64 -8.74 -2.61 2.80
C ARG A 64 -8.25 -1.52 3.77
N ILE A 65 -7.86 -1.91 4.97
CA ILE A 65 -7.49 -0.96 6.05
C ILE A 65 -6.00 -1.00 6.44
N ASP A 66 -5.21 -1.87 5.81
CA ASP A 66 -3.79 -2.14 6.08
C ASP A 66 -2.84 -1.75 4.92
#